data_AF-A0A529X9V6-F1
#
_entry.id   AF-A0A529X9V6-F1
#
_cell.length_a   1.000
_cell.length_b   1.000
_cell.length_c   1.000
_cell.angle_alpha   90.00
_cell.angle_beta   90.00
_cell.angle_gamma   90.00
#
_symmetry.space_group_name_H-M   'P 1'
#
loop_
_entity.id
_entity.type
_entity.pdbx_description
1 polymer ?
#
loop_
_entity_poly.entity_id
_entity_poly.type
_entity_poly.pdbx_seq_one_letter_code
_entity_poly.pdbx_strand_id
1 'polypeptide(L)'
;MITTLSCRELKQDLGRAKRAAKDGPVIITDSGRPVHVLMSYDEYNRLTGKTRLLGDMLAMPEVGDLDLPLPPRMEHALPVDLS
;
A
#
# COMPACT_ATOMS: atom_id res chain seq x y z
N MET A 1 2.28 -14.61 -11.24
CA MET A 1 3.62 -15.05 -11.70
C MET A 1 4.47 -13.80 -11.88
N ILE A 2 5.72 -13.77 -11.41
CA ILE A 2 6.60 -12.60 -11.61
C ILE A 2 7.26 -12.72 -12.97
N THR A 3 7.06 -11.72 -13.82
CA THR A 3 7.70 -11.66 -15.15
C THR A 3 8.93 -10.77 -15.08
N THR A 4 10.03 -11.17 -15.71
CA THR A 4 11.24 -10.34 -15.85
C THR A 4 11.51 -10.08 -17.31
N LEU A 5 11.81 -8.83 -17.65
CA LEU A 5 12.16 -8.38 -19.00
C LEU A 5 13.41 -7.50 -18.93
N SER A 6 14.19 -7.47 -20.00
CA SER A 6 15.21 -6.46 -20.21
C SER A 6 14.60 -5.13 -20.70
N CYS A 7 15.33 -4.04 -20.52
CA CYS A 7 15.01 -2.75 -21.13
C CYS A 7 14.83 -2.85 -22.66
N ARG A 8 15.56 -3.75 -23.33
CA ARG A 8 15.43 -4.00 -24.77
C ARG A 8 14.11 -4.68 -25.11
N GLU A 9 13.76 -5.75 -24.40
CA GLU A 9 12.49 -6.48 -24.62
C GLU A 9 11.27 -5.61 -24.33
N LEU A 10 11.32 -4.76 -23.29
CA LEU A 10 10.27 -3.79 -23.01
C LEU A 10 10.05 -2.81 -24.17
N LYS A 11 11.14 -2.30 -24.76
CA LYS A 11 11.05 -1.39 -25.91
C LYS A 11 10.53 -2.08 -27.16
N GLN A 12 10.86 -3.35 -27.35
CA GLN A 12 10.42 -4.15 -28.49
C GLN A 12 8.93 -4.53 -28.40
N ASP A 13 8.43 -4.84 -27.20
CA ASP A 13 7.03 -5.24 -27.01
C ASP A 13 6.44 -4.68 -25.70
N LEU A 14 6.14 -3.38 -25.73
CA LEU A 14 5.48 -2.69 -24.64
C LEU A 14 4.07 -3.26 -24.36
N GLY A 15 3.39 -3.75 -25.41
CA GLY A 15 2.03 -4.27 -25.30
C GLY A 15 1.97 -5.57 -24.49
N ARG A 16 2.94 -6.47 -24.67
CA ARG A 16 3.11 -7.68 -23.84
C ARG A 16 3.46 -7.31 -22.41
N ALA A 17 4.37 -6.36 -22.19
CA ALA A 17 4.74 -5.93 -20.85
C ALA A 17 3.53 -5.38 -20.07
N LYS A 18 2.70 -4.54 -20.70
CA LYS A 18 1.46 -4.02 -20.10
C LYS A 18 0.44 -5.11 -19.79
N ARG A 19 0.31 -6.15 -20.63
CA ARG A 19 -0.57 -7.29 -20.37
C ARG A 19 -0.06 -8.10 -19.18
N ALA A 20 1.23 -8.44 -19.16
CA ALA A 20 1.84 -9.14 -18.03
C ALA A 20 1.70 -8.34 -16.71
N ALA A 21 1.80 -7.01 -16.78
CA ALA A 21 1.61 -6.11 -15.64
C ALA A 21 0.20 -6.12 -15.03
N LYS A 22 -0.79 -6.71 -15.72
CA LYS A 22 -2.14 -6.96 -15.16
C LYS A 22 -2.17 -8.19 -14.25
N ASP A 23 -1.32 -9.17 -14.51
CA ASP A 23 -1.26 -10.44 -13.78
C ASP A 23 -0.25 -10.42 -12.62
N GLY A 24 0.61 -9.40 -12.58
CA GLY A 24 1.59 -9.18 -11.52
C GLY A 24 2.68 -8.20 -11.91
N PRO A 25 3.57 -7.83 -10.97
CA PRO A 25 4.66 -6.91 -11.25
C PRO A 25 5.63 -7.50 -12.28
N VAL A 26 6.06 -6.64 -13.21
CA VAL A 26 7.08 -6.96 -14.21
C VAL A 26 8.38 -6.27 -13.83
N ILE A 27 9.43 -7.05 -13.57
CA ILE A 27 10.76 -6.54 -13.27
C ILE A 27 11.46 -6.19 -14.58
N ILE A 28 11.96 -4.97 -14.68
CA ILE A 28 12.73 -4.49 -15.83
C ILE A 28 14.20 -4.45 -15.43
N THR A 29 15.04 -5.07 -16.25
CA THR A 29 16.48 -5.20 -16.02
C THR A 29 17.30 -4.40 -17.03
N ASP A 30 18.44 -3.87 -16.57
CA ASP A 30 19.52 -3.37 -17.40
C ASP A 30 20.78 -4.19 -17.08
N SER A 31 21.40 -4.77 -18.12
CA SER A 31 22.62 -5.56 -17.99
C SER A 31 22.53 -6.67 -16.92
N GLY A 32 21.35 -7.28 -16.80
CA GLY A 32 21.04 -8.34 -15.82
C GLY A 32 20.67 -7.86 -14.42
N ARG A 33 20.71 -6.55 -14.15
CA ARG A 33 20.34 -5.97 -12.86
C ARG A 33 18.93 -5.39 -12.90
N PRO A 34 18.06 -5.69 -11.92
CA PRO A 34 16.77 -5.02 -11.78
C PRO A 34 16.95 -3.52 -11.59
N VAL A 35 16.26 -2.71 -12.39
CA VAL A 35 16.34 -1.23 -12.34
C VAL A 35 14.97 -0.58 -12.16
N HIS A 36 13.91 -1.19 -12.71
CA HIS A 36 12.54 -0.67 -12.61
C HIS A 36 11.53 -1.80 -12.46
N VAL A 37 10.31 -1.45 -12.06
CA VAL A 37 9.16 -2.34 -12.02
C VAL A 37 8.00 -1.67 -12.73
N LEU A 38 7.28 -2.42 -13.58
CA LEU A 38 6.03 -2.02 -14.20
C LEU A 38 4.87 -2.78 -13.54
N MET A 39 3.81 -2.07 -13.20
CA MET A 39 2.56 -2.62 -12.65
C MET A 39 1.36 -1.78 -13.11
N SER A 40 0.14 -2.29 -12.92
CA SER A 40 -1.06 -1.49 -13.13
C SER A 40 -1.11 -0.30 -12.15
N TYR A 41 -1.78 0.77 -12.55
CA TYR A 41 -1.97 1.92 -11.65
C TYR A 41 -2.82 1.55 -10.43
N ASP A 42 -3.79 0.65 -10.57
CA ASP A 42 -4.62 0.19 -9.45
C ASP A 42 -3.78 -0.55 -8.41
N GLU A 43 -2.85 -1.41 -8.83
CA GLU A 43 -1.96 -2.12 -7.91
C GLU A 43 -0.94 -1.15 -7.29
N TYR A 44 -0.40 -0.22 -8.07
CA TYR A 44 0.40 0.89 -7.52
C TYR A 44 -0.38 1.64 -6.45
N ASN A 45 -1.60 2.08 -6.74
CA ASN A 45 -2.44 2.82 -5.81
C ASN A 45 -2.87 1.98 -4.61
N ARG A 46 -3.01 0.66 -4.74
CA ARG A 46 -3.24 -0.23 -3.60
C ARG A 46 -2.02 -0.32 -2.69
N LEU A 47 -0.81 -0.34 -3.26
CA LEU A 47 0.46 -0.44 -2.52
C LEU A 47 0.90 0.90 -1.91
N THR A 48 0.68 2.01 -2.62
CA THR A 48 1.11 3.36 -2.23
C THR A 48 -0.02 4.22 -1.69
N GLY A 49 -1.26 3.83 -1.94
CA GLY A 49 -2.42 4.51 -1.40
C GLY A 49 -2.31 4.49 0.11
N LYS A 50 -2.32 5.69 0.71
CA LYS A 50 -2.41 5.84 2.16
C LYS A 50 -3.59 5.00 2.60
N THR A 51 -3.32 3.92 3.35
CA THR A 51 -4.34 3.39 4.25
C THR A 51 -4.79 4.61 5.04
N ARG A 52 -6.02 5.07 4.81
CA ARG A 52 -6.57 6.19 5.57
C ARG A 52 -6.26 5.87 7.02
N LEU A 53 -5.47 6.73 7.67
CA LEU A 53 -5.09 6.44 9.05
C LEU A 53 -6.39 6.33 9.83
N LEU A 54 -6.49 5.37 10.76
CA LEU A 54 -7.70 5.25 11.57
C LEU A 54 -8.01 6.60 12.25
N GLY A 55 -6.97 7.34 12.64
CA GLY A 55 -7.08 8.72 13.09
C GLY A 55 -7.74 9.66 12.08
N ASP A 56 -7.37 9.63 10.80
CA ASP A 56 -8.00 10.45 9.74
C ASP A 56 -9.47 10.07 9.51
N MET A 57 -9.82 8.79 9.71
CA MET A 57 -11.20 8.31 9.56
C MET A 57 -12.08 8.67 10.74
N LEU A 58 -11.51 8.70 11.94
CA LEU A 58 -12.20 9.04 13.18
C LEU A 58 -12.12 10.53 13.51
N ALA A 59 -11.26 11.27 12.83
CA ALA A 59 -11.12 12.70 13.02
C ALA A 59 -12.41 13.42 12.61
N MET A 60 -12.86 14.32 13.49
CA MET A 60 -13.93 15.27 13.21
C MET A 60 -13.32 16.67 13.20
N PRO A 61 -12.54 17.05 12.16
CA PRO A 61 -11.74 18.29 12.18
C PRO A 61 -12.58 19.57 12.22
N GLU A 62 -13.84 19.50 11.79
CA GLU A 62 -14.79 20.62 11.83
C GLU A 62 -15.40 20.84 13.23
N VAL A 63 -15.22 19.87 14.13
CA VAL A 63 -15.62 19.97 15.53
C VAL A 63 -14.37 20.37 16.30
N GLY A 64 -14.34 21.58 16.86
CA GLY A 64 -13.25 22.07 17.69
C GLY A 64 -13.09 21.27 18.99
N ASP A 65 -12.55 21.87 20.06
CA ASP A 65 -12.51 21.20 21.37
C ASP A 65 -13.94 20.83 21.81
N LEU A 66 -14.26 19.54 21.67
CA LEU A 66 -15.51 18.96 22.12
C LEU A 66 -15.29 18.48 23.54
N ASP A 67 -16.11 18.96 24.47
CA ASP A 67 -16.20 18.36 25.78
C ASP A 67 -16.83 16.97 25.60
N LEU A 68 -16.00 15.93 25.71
CA LEU A 68 -16.40 14.54 25.49
C LEU A 68 -16.66 13.91 26.87
N PRO A 69 -17.90 14.00 27.42
CA PRO A 69 -18.21 13.46 28.74
C PRO A 69 -18.12 11.93 28.69
N LEU A 70 -16.96 11.41 29.09
CA LEU A 70 -16.74 9.98 29.20
C LEU A 70 -17.50 9.46 30.43
N PRO A 71 -18.28 8.38 30.31
CA PRO A 71 -18.89 7.75 31.48
C PRO A 71 -17.78 7.26 32.44
N PRO A 72 -18.08 7.16 33.74
CA PRO A 72 -17.14 6.61 34.70
C PRO A 72 -16.71 5.21 34.25
N ARG A 73 -15.40 4.96 34.30
CA ARG A 73 -14.81 3.69 33.83
C ARG A 73 -15.45 2.53 34.60
N MET A 74 -16.16 1.66 33.88
CA MET A 74 -16.87 0.52 34.48
C MET A 74 -16.01 -0.74 34.59
N GLU A 75 -14.86 -0.75 33.91
CA GLU A 75 -13.93 -1.87 33.85
C GLU A 75 -12.65 -1.58 34.64
N HIS A 76 -12.26 -2.53 35.48
CA HIS A 76 -10.97 -2.49 36.18
C HIS A 76 -9.90 -3.10 35.26
N ALA A 77 -8.76 -2.41 35.12
CA ALA A 77 -7.63 -2.97 34.41
C ALA A 77 -7.17 -4.26 35.12
N LEU A 78 -7.15 -5.36 34.38
CA LEU A 78 -6.61 -6.61 34.88
C LEU A 78 -5.07 -6.54 34.85
N PRO A 79 -4.37 -7.17 35.81
CA PRO A 79 -2.93 -7.31 35.73
C PRO A 79 -2.58 -8.04 34.44
N VAL A 80 -1.68 -7.46 33.64
CA VAL A 80 -1.11 -8.15 32.48
C VAL A 80 0.07 -8.99 32.98
N ASP A 81 0.10 -10.26 32.62
CA ASP A 81 1.26 -11.12 32.87
C ASP A 81 2.36 -10.76 31.86
N LEU A 82 3.54 -10.40 32.36
CA LEU A 82 4.71 -9.98 31.58
C LEU A 82 5.85 -11.01 31.65
N SER A 83 5.55 -12.21 32.14
CA SER A 83 6.52 -13.30 32.33
C SER A 83 6.91 -14.00 31.03
#